data_AF-A0A965VT05-F1
#
_entry.id   AF-A0A965VT05-F1
#
_cell.length_a   1.000
_cell.length_b   1.000
_cell.length_c   1.000
_cell.angle_alpha   90.00
_cell.angle_beta   90.00
_cell.angle_gamma   90.00
#
_symmetry.space_group_name_H-M   'P 1'
#
loop_
_entity.id
_entity.type
_entity.pdbx_description
1 polymer ?
#
loop_
_entity_poly.entity_id
_entity_poly.type
_entity_poly.pdbx_seq_one_letter_code
_entity_poly.pdbx_strand_id
1 'polypeptide(L)'
;YVRHTNTIAALFWMGLLLALRHGITISRVCHAGSVSALMQVFLTAWFSGGVYASALVWMPVLVIATYFLLGRNVALIWVLINLLAYTVLAFAPPWSGAAPPVAGVSSVQGFIALIDQSLVFISITLVMLFYYQFDKKAFKDLSKRQTQLHAKSDALKRKEAAHAQLLNYAQKELPSAIESIAVLNDIMATGLQGKPGALLVLEHTQRATQAMLQALHSLHKQPTNWEHPPG
;
A
#
# COMPACT_ATOMS: atom_id res chain seq x y z
N TYR A 1 -12.96 -48.85 4.58
CA TYR A 1 -11.96 -48.10 3.81
C TYR A 1 -11.97 -46.60 4.08
N VAL A 2 -13.08 -45.86 3.85
CA VAL A 2 -13.16 -44.39 4.03
C VAL A 2 -12.69 -43.88 5.40
N ARG A 3 -12.98 -44.63 6.48
CA ARG A 3 -12.61 -44.23 7.85
C ARG A 3 -11.10 -44.21 8.12
N HIS A 4 -10.34 -45.12 7.49
CA HIS A 4 -8.87 -45.16 7.65
C HIS A 4 -8.18 -44.06 6.81
N THR A 5 -8.72 -43.77 5.62
CA THR A 5 -8.18 -42.72 4.74
C THR A 5 -8.30 -41.34 5.38
N ASN A 6 -9.43 -41.03 6.03
CA ASN A 6 -9.62 -39.75 6.70
C ASN A 6 -8.72 -39.60 7.94
N THR A 7 -8.47 -40.66 8.70
CA THR A 7 -7.54 -40.59 9.85
C THR A 7 -6.09 -40.38 9.42
N ILE A 8 -5.66 -41.00 8.31
CA ILE A 8 -4.32 -40.79 7.76
C ILE A 8 -4.17 -39.35 7.25
N ALA A 9 -5.17 -38.83 6.55
CA ALA A 9 -5.18 -37.44 6.10
C ALA A 9 -5.12 -36.47 7.29
N ALA A 10 -5.90 -36.70 8.34
CA ALA A 10 -5.89 -35.86 9.55
C ALA A 10 -4.51 -35.83 10.23
N LEU A 11 -3.85 -36.99 10.35
CA LEU A 11 -2.48 -37.07 10.89
C LEU A 11 -1.47 -36.34 10.02
N PHE A 12 -1.61 -36.42 8.69
CA PHE A 12 -0.77 -35.68 7.75
C PHE A 12 -0.95 -34.16 7.87
N TRP A 13 -2.20 -33.68 7.96
CA TRP A 13 -2.49 -32.26 8.20
C TRP A 13 -1.95 -31.78 9.55
N MET A 14 -2.06 -32.60 10.59
CA MET A 14 -1.49 -32.30 11.91
C MET A 14 0.05 -32.23 11.85
N GLY A 15 0.69 -33.12 11.08
CA GLY A 15 2.13 -33.07 10.80
C GLY A 15 2.56 -31.81 10.06
N LEU A 16 1.80 -31.34 9.07
CA LEU A 16 2.05 -30.07 8.37
C LEU A 16 1.94 -28.86 9.31
N LEU A 17 0.98 -28.85 10.23
CA LEU A 17 0.84 -27.80 11.23
C LEU A 17 2.01 -27.80 12.24
N LEU A 18 2.46 -28.97 12.65
CA LEU A 18 3.64 -29.11 13.51
C LEU A 18 4.93 -28.68 12.78
N ALA A 19 5.06 -28.99 11.50
CA ALA A 19 6.16 -28.52 10.65
C ALA A 19 6.19 -26.98 10.54
N LEU A 20 5.02 -26.34 10.40
CA LEU A 20 4.91 -24.89 10.42
C LEU A 20 5.36 -24.32 11.78
N ARG A 21 4.99 -24.98 12.89
CA ARG A 21 5.43 -24.62 14.25
C ARG A 21 6.94 -24.77 14.45
N HIS A 22 7.59 -25.71 13.78
CA HIS A 22 9.05 -25.92 13.85
C HIS A 22 9.85 -24.99 12.92
N GLY A 23 9.20 -24.03 12.25
CA GLY A 23 9.88 -23.00 11.45
C GLY A 23 10.20 -23.43 10.01
N ILE A 24 9.58 -24.48 9.48
CA ILE A 24 9.67 -24.80 8.06
C ILE A 24 9.07 -23.65 7.24
N THR A 25 9.71 -23.31 6.11
CA THR A 25 9.25 -22.25 5.21
C THR A 25 7.78 -22.46 4.81
N ILE A 26 6.95 -21.45 5.07
CA ILE A 26 5.50 -21.42 4.78
C ILE A 26 5.18 -21.88 3.35
N SER A 27 6.00 -21.50 2.37
CA SER A 27 5.83 -21.92 0.97
C SER A 27 5.84 -23.44 0.79
N ARG A 28 6.77 -24.17 1.43
CA ARG A 28 6.86 -25.64 1.30
C ARG A 28 5.66 -26.35 1.92
N VAL A 29 5.24 -25.88 3.09
CA VAL A 29 4.06 -26.40 3.80
C VAL A 29 2.80 -26.15 2.97
N CYS A 30 2.67 -24.96 2.37
CA CYS A 30 1.53 -24.62 1.55
C CYS A 30 1.48 -25.47 0.27
N HIS A 31 2.59 -25.66 -0.45
CA HIS A 31 2.61 -26.55 -1.62
C HIS A 31 2.23 -27.99 -1.26
N ALA A 32 2.81 -28.54 -0.19
CA ALA A 32 2.50 -29.89 0.27
C ALA A 32 1.02 -30.04 0.68
N GLY A 33 0.49 -29.06 1.43
CA GLY A 33 -0.91 -29.01 1.81
C GLY A 33 -1.86 -28.89 0.62
N SER A 34 -1.52 -28.05 -0.37
CA SER A 34 -2.31 -27.89 -1.59
C SER A 34 -2.33 -29.16 -2.45
N VAL A 35 -1.20 -29.87 -2.56
CA VAL A 35 -1.14 -31.17 -3.27
C VAL A 35 -2.00 -32.21 -2.54
N SER A 36 -1.87 -32.33 -1.21
CA SER A 36 -2.66 -33.29 -0.45
C SER A 36 -4.15 -32.99 -0.50
N ALA A 37 -4.54 -31.72 -0.42
CA ALA A 37 -5.93 -31.31 -0.53
C ALA A 37 -6.50 -31.59 -1.91
N LEU A 38 -5.76 -31.26 -2.98
CA LEU A 38 -6.16 -31.55 -4.35
C LEU A 38 -6.37 -33.06 -4.55
N MET A 39 -5.42 -33.88 -4.09
CA MET A 39 -5.51 -35.34 -4.19
C MET A 39 -6.73 -35.88 -3.42
N GLN A 40 -6.98 -35.37 -2.22
CA GLN A 40 -8.13 -35.79 -1.40
C GLN A 40 -9.46 -35.43 -2.07
N VAL A 41 -9.59 -34.20 -2.58
CA VAL A 41 -10.81 -33.75 -3.29
C VAL A 41 -11.00 -34.55 -4.57
N PHE A 42 -9.92 -34.77 -5.34
CA PHE A 42 -9.97 -35.55 -6.58
C PHE A 42 -10.43 -37.00 -6.33
N LEU A 43 -9.83 -37.68 -5.34
CA LEU A 43 -10.23 -39.05 -4.99
C LEU A 43 -11.68 -39.10 -4.48
N THR A 44 -12.07 -38.14 -3.64
CA THR A 44 -13.45 -38.06 -3.13
C THR A 44 -14.44 -37.88 -4.28
N ALA A 45 -14.11 -37.00 -5.22
CA ALA A 45 -14.95 -36.78 -6.40
C ALA A 45 -14.98 -38.02 -7.30
N TRP A 46 -13.85 -38.68 -7.52
CA TRP A 46 -13.75 -39.90 -8.32
C TRP A 46 -14.69 -41.01 -7.83
N PHE A 47 -14.75 -41.25 -6.52
CA PHE A 47 -15.61 -42.29 -5.95
C PHE A 47 -17.06 -41.85 -5.72
N SER A 48 -17.35 -40.54 -5.69
CA SER A 48 -18.69 -40.01 -5.38
C SER A 48 -19.52 -39.62 -6.61
N GLY A 49 -19.09 -40.00 -7.81
CA GLY A 49 -19.81 -39.71 -9.06
C GLY A 49 -19.13 -38.69 -9.98
N GLY A 50 -17.83 -38.46 -9.83
CA GLY A 50 -17.05 -37.62 -10.73
C GLY A 50 -17.51 -36.16 -10.69
N VAL A 51 -17.99 -35.66 -11.84
CA VAL A 51 -18.40 -34.26 -12.02
C VAL A 51 -19.58 -33.87 -11.13
N TYR A 52 -20.43 -34.81 -10.74
CA TYR A 52 -21.59 -34.53 -9.88
C TYR A 52 -21.22 -34.41 -8.40
N ALA A 53 -19.97 -34.69 -8.04
CA ALA A 53 -19.56 -34.65 -6.66
C ALA A 53 -19.56 -33.22 -6.14
N SER A 54 -20.34 -32.96 -5.09
CA SER A 54 -20.31 -31.69 -4.33
C SER A 54 -18.89 -31.32 -3.86
N ALA A 55 -18.01 -32.33 -3.71
CA ALA A 55 -16.61 -32.16 -3.38
C ALA A 55 -15.85 -31.21 -4.34
N LEU A 56 -16.27 -31.09 -5.60
CA LEU A 56 -15.62 -30.21 -6.58
C LEU A 56 -15.69 -28.73 -6.23
N VAL A 57 -16.63 -28.31 -5.36
CA VAL A 57 -16.71 -26.91 -4.89
C VAL A 57 -15.45 -26.50 -4.13
N TRP A 58 -14.69 -27.45 -3.61
CA TRP A 58 -13.45 -27.20 -2.87
C TRP A 58 -12.23 -26.93 -3.77
N MET A 59 -12.28 -27.29 -5.05
CA MET A 59 -11.22 -26.99 -6.02
C MET A 59 -10.98 -25.47 -6.20
N PRO A 60 -12.01 -24.63 -6.45
CA PRO A 60 -11.81 -23.18 -6.51
C PRO A 60 -11.41 -22.58 -5.16
N VAL A 61 -11.87 -23.14 -4.04
CA VAL A 61 -11.44 -22.71 -2.70
C VAL A 61 -9.94 -22.94 -2.51
N LEU A 62 -9.39 -24.05 -3.01
CA LEU A 62 -7.95 -24.32 -2.99
C LEU A 62 -7.15 -23.32 -3.83
N VAL A 63 -7.69 -22.94 -4.99
CA VAL A 63 -7.08 -21.89 -5.82
C VAL A 63 -6.99 -20.56 -5.05
N ILE A 64 -8.07 -20.15 -4.38
CA ILE A 64 -8.07 -18.94 -3.54
C ILE A 64 -7.03 -19.05 -2.42
N ALA A 65 -6.97 -20.18 -1.71
CA ALA A 65 -6.00 -20.39 -0.63
C ALA A 65 -4.56 -20.28 -1.15
N THR A 66 -4.25 -20.92 -2.28
CA THR A 66 -2.91 -20.84 -2.89
C THR A 66 -2.57 -19.44 -3.37
N TYR A 67 -3.58 -18.68 -3.82
CA TYR A 67 -3.41 -17.29 -4.21
C TYR A 67 -2.98 -16.41 -3.04
N PHE A 68 -3.70 -16.49 -1.91
CA PHE A 68 -3.39 -15.67 -0.73
C PHE A 68 -2.06 -16.05 -0.09
N LEU A 69 -1.70 -17.34 -0.09
CA LEU A 69 -0.52 -17.84 0.63
C LEU A 69 0.79 -17.80 -0.17
N LEU A 70 0.74 -18.06 -1.48
CA LEU A 70 1.93 -18.22 -2.33
C LEU A 70 2.09 -17.13 -3.40
N GLY A 71 1.06 -16.29 -3.58
CA GLY A 71 1.05 -15.20 -4.54
C GLY A 71 0.67 -15.62 -5.96
N ARG A 72 0.55 -14.61 -6.84
CA ARG A 72 -0.11 -14.70 -8.16
C ARG A 72 0.48 -15.76 -9.09
N ASN A 73 1.81 -15.79 -9.24
CA ASN A 73 2.43 -16.65 -10.25
C ASN A 73 2.22 -18.13 -9.92
N VAL A 74 2.27 -18.47 -8.63
CA VAL A 74 2.00 -19.82 -8.14
C VAL A 74 0.52 -20.15 -8.26
N ALA A 75 -0.36 -19.20 -7.94
CA ALA A 75 -1.81 -19.39 -8.07
C ALA A 75 -2.23 -19.70 -9.51
N LEU A 76 -1.66 -19.03 -10.52
CA LEU A 76 -1.96 -19.30 -11.93
C LEU A 76 -1.58 -20.73 -12.33
N ILE A 77 -0.44 -21.22 -11.84
CA ILE A 77 -0.03 -22.62 -12.06
C ILE A 77 -1.06 -23.56 -11.40
N TRP A 78 -1.51 -23.25 -10.19
CA TRP A 78 -2.53 -24.04 -9.50
C TRP A 78 -3.90 -24.01 -10.17
N VAL A 79 -4.29 -22.89 -10.79
CA VAL A 79 -5.50 -22.82 -11.64
C VAL A 79 -5.38 -23.84 -12.78
N LEU A 80 -4.25 -23.85 -13.48
CA LEU A 80 -4.02 -24.79 -14.59
C LEU A 80 -4.04 -26.25 -14.12
N ILE A 81 -3.42 -26.55 -12.97
CA ILE A 81 -3.42 -27.89 -12.37
C ILE A 81 -4.85 -28.32 -12.02
N ASN A 82 -5.64 -27.45 -11.37
CA ASN A 82 -7.03 -27.74 -11.03
C ASN A 82 -7.90 -27.93 -12.28
N LEU A 83 -7.66 -27.13 -13.32
CA LEU A 83 -8.36 -27.26 -14.60
C LEU A 83 -8.05 -28.61 -15.26
N LEU A 84 -6.79 -29.05 -15.25
CA LEU A 84 -6.39 -30.36 -15.75
C LEU A 84 -7.02 -31.50 -14.93
N ALA A 85 -7.02 -31.39 -13.60
CA ALA A 85 -7.69 -32.38 -12.75
C ALA A 85 -9.19 -32.46 -13.03
N TYR A 86 -9.82 -31.31 -13.27
CA TYR A 86 -11.24 -31.21 -13.61
C TYR A 86 -11.54 -31.82 -14.98
N THR A 87 -10.72 -31.56 -16.01
CA THR A 87 -10.91 -32.17 -17.33
C THR A 87 -10.73 -33.68 -17.29
N VAL A 88 -9.73 -34.18 -16.54
CA VAL A 88 -9.57 -35.63 -16.32
C VAL A 88 -10.84 -36.23 -15.71
N LEU A 89 -11.42 -35.58 -14.71
CA LEU A 89 -12.64 -36.06 -14.07
C LEU A 89 -13.89 -35.95 -14.97
N ALA A 90 -13.90 -35.01 -15.91
CA ALA A 90 -14.98 -34.84 -16.88
C ALA A 90 -14.94 -35.87 -18.01
N PHE A 91 -13.75 -36.20 -18.51
CA PHE A 91 -13.57 -37.08 -19.68
C PHE A 91 -13.32 -38.56 -19.31
N ALA A 92 -12.84 -38.86 -18.10
CA ALA A 92 -12.57 -40.24 -17.71
C ALA A 92 -13.84 -41.11 -17.54
N PRO A 93 -14.95 -40.65 -16.92
CA PRO A 93 -16.13 -41.49 -16.72
C PRO A 93 -16.82 -41.98 -18.01
N PRO A 94 -17.01 -41.15 -19.06
CA PRO A 94 -17.69 -41.61 -20.28
C PRO A 94 -16.89 -42.58 -21.16
N TRP A 95 -15.55 -42.61 -21.04
CA TRP A 95 -14.68 -43.36 -21.97
C TRP A 95 -14.09 -44.65 -21.39
N SER A 96 -13.95 -44.74 -20.06
CA SER A 96 -13.23 -45.85 -19.42
C SER A 96 -14.11 -46.81 -18.62
N GLY A 97 -15.37 -46.44 -18.32
CA GLY A 97 -16.20 -47.19 -17.37
C GLY A 97 -15.62 -47.30 -15.96
N ALA A 98 -14.55 -46.55 -15.65
CA ALA A 98 -13.77 -46.68 -14.42
C ALA A 98 -14.40 -45.98 -13.20
N ALA A 99 -15.43 -45.15 -13.43
CA ALA A 99 -16.18 -44.50 -12.36
C ALA A 99 -17.49 -45.27 -12.12
N PRO A 100 -17.91 -45.49 -10.86
CA PRO A 100 -19.20 -46.12 -10.56
C PRO A 100 -20.32 -45.36 -11.27
N PRO A 101 -21.17 -46.03 -12.08
CA PRO A 101 -22.26 -45.37 -12.76
C PRO A 101 -23.19 -44.76 -11.72
N VAL A 102 -23.38 -43.44 -11.79
CA VAL A 102 -24.34 -42.73 -10.96
C VAL A 102 -25.72 -43.09 -11.49
N ALA A 103 -26.42 -43.99 -10.80
CA ALA A 103 -27.70 -44.50 -11.26
C ALA A 103 -28.72 -43.35 -11.43
N GLY A 104 -29.28 -43.22 -12.63
CA GLY A 104 -30.37 -42.29 -12.93
C GLY A 104 -29.97 -40.93 -13.52
N VAL A 105 -28.70 -40.69 -13.83
CA VAL A 105 -28.27 -39.40 -14.40
C VAL A 105 -28.15 -39.47 -15.91
N SER A 106 -28.89 -38.61 -16.62
CA SER A 106 -28.81 -38.52 -18.09
C SER A 106 -27.57 -37.76 -18.54
N SER A 107 -27.07 -38.05 -19.75
CA SER A 107 -25.93 -37.33 -20.36
C SER A 107 -26.14 -35.81 -20.38
N VAL A 108 -27.39 -35.36 -20.55
CA VAL A 108 -27.80 -33.95 -20.51
C VAL A 108 -27.59 -33.34 -19.12
N GLN A 109 -27.95 -34.05 -18.04
CA GLN A 109 -27.71 -33.58 -16.67
C GLN A 109 -26.21 -33.48 -16.35
N GLY A 110 -25.38 -34.33 -16.97
CA GLY A 110 -23.91 -34.23 -16.88
C GLY A 110 -23.35 -32.98 -17.52
N PHE A 111 -23.83 -32.67 -18.71
CA PHE A 111 -23.44 -31.46 -19.40
C PHE A 111 -23.87 -30.19 -18.65
N ILE A 112 -25.06 -30.19 -18.05
CA ILE A 112 -25.54 -29.06 -17.24
C ILE A 112 -24.70 -28.88 -15.96
N ALA A 113 -24.42 -29.95 -15.22
CA ALA A 113 -23.57 -29.89 -14.03
C ALA A 113 -22.13 -29.44 -14.37
N LEU A 114 -21.58 -29.90 -15.49
CA LEU A 114 -20.29 -29.44 -16.00
C LEU A 114 -20.27 -27.93 -16.23
N ILE A 115 -21.31 -27.40 -16.88
CA ILE A 115 -21.43 -25.97 -17.16
C ILE A 115 -21.52 -25.19 -15.85
N ASP A 116 -22.42 -25.57 -14.95
CA ASP A 116 -22.64 -24.86 -13.70
C ASP A 116 -21.37 -24.80 -12.84
N GLN A 117 -20.71 -25.95 -12.66
CA GLN A 117 -19.48 -26.05 -11.89
C GLN A 117 -18.31 -25.28 -12.54
N SER A 118 -18.25 -25.26 -13.89
CA SER A 118 -17.27 -24.47 -14.61
C SER A 118 -17.51 -22.96 -14.46
N LEU A 119 -18.78 -22.53 -14.44
CA LEU A 119 -19.17 -21.13 -14.27
C LEU A 119 -18.83 -20.65 -12.86
N VAL A 120 -19.08 -21.47 -11.85
CA VAL A 120 -18.66 -21.20 -10.45
C VAL A 120 -17.13 -21.08 -10.37
N PHE A 121 -16.38 -22.00 -11.00
CA PHE A 121 -14.91 -21.94 -10.99
C PHE A 121 -14.37 -20.66 -11.68
N ILE A 122 -14.93 -20.31 -12.84
CA ILE A 122 -14.54 -19.12 -13.60
C ILE A 122 -14.90 -17.84 -12.84
N SER A 123 -16.11 -17.74 -12.29
CA SER A 123 -16.57 -16.56 -11.54
C SER A 123 -15.69 -16.28 -10.33
N ILE A 124 -15.36 -17.31 -9.54
CA ILE A 124 -14.47 -17.18 -8.37
C ILE A 124 -13.07 -16.75 -8.81
N THR A 125 -12.53 -17.34 -9.87
CA THR A 125 -11.21 -16.98 -10.41
C THR A 125 -11.19 -15.53 -10.92
N LEU A 126 -12.27 -15.10 -11.57
CA LEU A 126 -12.42 -13.75 -12.10
C LEU A 126 -12.46 -12.72 -10.97
N VAL A 127 -13.27 -12.96 -9.92
CA VAL A 127 -13.32 -12.09 -8.72
C VAL A 127 -11.92 -11.94 -8.10
N MET A 128 -11.16 -13.03 -8.01
CA MET A 128 -9.80 -13.01 -7.49
C MET A 128 -8.85 -12.14 -8.33
N LEU A 129 -8.96 -12.24 -9.67
CA LEU A 129 -8.18 -11.42 -10.60
C LEU A 129 -8.55 -9.93 -10.51
N PHE A 130 -9.83 -9.60 -10.29
CA PHE A 130 -10.30 -8.22 -10.14
C PHE A 130 -9.83 -7.58 -8.83
N TYR A 131 -9.87 -8.31 -7.71
CA TYR A 131 -9.47 -7.80 -6.39
C TYR A 131 -8.02 -7.26 -6.40
N TYR A 132 -7.12 -7.98 -7.06
CA TYR A 132 -5.71 -7.62 -7.17
C TYR A 132 -5.42 -6.33 -7.95
N GLN A 133 -6.24 -6.04 -8.97
CA GLN A 133 -6.07 -4.82 -9.76
C GLN A 133 -6.39 -3.56 -8.94
N PHE A 134 -7.22 -3.70 -7.90
CA PHE A 134 -7.51 -2.63 -6.95
C PHE A 134 -6.33 -2.37 -6.00
N ASP A 135 -5.75 -3.41 -5.40
CA ASP A 135 -4.63 -3.25 -4.44
C ASP A 135 -3.40 -2.59 -5.06
N LYS A 136 -3.02 -2.98 -6.28
CA LYS A 136 -1.85 -2.40 -6.95
C LYS A 136 -2.04 -0.91 -7.25
N LYS A 137 -3.27 -0.50 -7.57
CA LYS A 137 -3.58 0.92 -7.82
C LYS A 137 -3.56 1.71 -6.52
N ALA A 138 -4.15 1.17 -5.45
CA ALA A 138 -4.17 1.81 -4.14
C ALA A 138 -2.75 2.01 -3.59
N PHE A 139 -1.90 0.98 -3.63
CA PHE A 139 -0.51 1.08 -3.17
C PHE A 139 0.31 2.09 -3.99
N LYS A 140 0.12 2.13 -5.31
CA LYS A 140 0.81 3.08 -6.18
C LYS A 140 0.35 4.52 -5.93
N ASP A 141 -0.92 4.73 -5.62
CA ASP A 141 -1.44 6.06 -5.28
C ASP A 141 -0.89 6.55 -3.93
N LEU A 142 -0.86 5.69 -2.92
CA LEU A 142 -0.28 5.99 -1.61
C LEU A 142 1.21 6.34 -1.71
N SER A 143 1.99 5.55 -2.44
CA SER A 143 3.42 5.82 -2.65
C SER A 143 3.66 7.16 -3.35
N LYS A 144 2.83 7.52 -4.34
CA LYS A 144 2.87 8.84 -4.98
C LYS A 144 2.56 9.97 -4.01
N ARG A 145 1.50 9.83 -3.22
CA ARG A 145 1.11 10.84 -2.21
C ARG A 145 2.20 11.04 -1.17
N GLN A 146 2.82 9.96 -0.69
CA GLN A 146 3.93 10.04 0.26
C GLN A 146 5.12 10.81 -0.32
N THR A 147 5.50 10.53 -1.57
CA THR A 147 6.58 11.26 -2.26
C THR A 147 6.26 12.75 -2.39
N GLN A 148 5.01 13.10 -2.73
CA GLN A 148 4.57 14.50 -2.82
C GLN A 148 4.59 15.21 -1.47
N LEU A 149 4.20 14.53 -0.39
CA LEU A 149 4.24 15.07 0.97
C LEU A 149 5.68 15.34 1.43
N HIS A 150 6.61 14.41 1.19
CA HIS A 150 8.03 14.63 1.48
C HIS A 150 8.58 15.82 0.70
N ALA A 151 8.30 15.91 -0.61
CA ALA A 151 8.73 17.03 -1.43
C ALA A 151 8.18 18.39 -0.93
N LYS A 152 6.92 18.44 -0.50
CA LYS A 152 6.33 19.65 0.11
C LYS A 152 6.98 20.00 1.44
N SER A 153 7.21 19.02 2.31
CA SER A 153 7.87 19.22 3.61
C SER A 153 9.29 19.79 3.42
N ASP A 154 10.05 19.24 2.48
CA ASP A 154 11.40 19.72 2.19
C ASP A 154 11.41 21.13 1.59
N ALA A 155 10.45 21.45 0.73
CA ALA A 155 10.29 22.80 0.19
C ALA A 155 9.96 23.82 1.29
N LEU A 156 9.11 23.47 2.24
CA LEU A 156 8.78 24.31 3.39
C LEU A 156 9.99 24.53 4.31
N LYS A 157 10.72 23.46 4.67
CA LYS A 157 11.96 23.56 5.45
C LYS A 157 12.99 24.47 4.81
N ARG A 158 13.14 24.40 3.48
CA ARG A 158 14.05 25.30 2.74
C ARG A 158 13.60 26.76 2.79
N LYS A 159 12.29 27.02 2.70
CA LYS A 159 11.74 28.38 2.84
C LYS A 159 11.94 28.92 4.25
N GLU A 160 11.71 28.12 5.27
CA GLU A 160 11.96 28.50 6.66
C GLU A 160 13.44 28.80 6.91
N ALA A 161 14.35 27.95 6.40
CA ALA A 161 15.79 28.18 6.52
C ALA A 161 16.23 29.45 5.79
N ALA A 162 15.73 29.70 4.57
CA ALA A 162 16.02 30.94 3.83
C ALA A 162 15.49 32.18 4.56
N HIS A 163 14.30 32.11 5.15
CA HIS A 163 13.72 33.20 5.93
C HIS A 163 14.54 33.46 7.21
N ALA A 164 14.96 32.41 7.92
CA ALA A 164 15.83 32.54 9.08
C ALA A 164 17.19 33.16 8.73
N GLN A 165 17.77 32.81 7.59
CA GLN A 165 19.00 33.43 7.10
C GLN A 165 18.80 34.91 6.80
N LEU A 166 17.73 35.29 6.09
CA LEU A 166 17.41 36.69 5.80
C LEU A 166 17.20 37.51 7.08
N LEU A 167 16.48 36.95 8.06
CA LEU A 167 16.30 37.60 9.36
C LEU A 167 17.62 37.79 10.09
N ASN A 168 18.50 36.78 10.09
CA ASN A 168 19.82 36.88 10.71
C ASN A 168 20.71 37.92 10.01
N TYR A 169 20.70 37.97 8.67
CA TYR A 169 21.41 38.99 7.90
C TYR A 169 20.87 40.39 8.18
N ALA A 170 19.55 40.58 8.10
CA ALA A 170 18.91 41.85 8.42
C ALA A 170 19.21 42.28 9.85
N GLN A 171 19.18 41.37 10.82
CA GLN A 171 19.51 41.67 12.21
C GLN A 171 20.97 42.12 12.38
N LYS A 172 21.91 41.51 11.65
CA LYS A 172 23.33 41.82 11.78
C LYS A 172 23.73 43.11 11.07
N GLU A 173 23.17 43.37 9.89
CA GLU A 173 23.64 44.48 9.03
C GLU A 173 22.76 45.72 9.07
N LEU A 174 21.45 45.58 9.33
CA LEU A 174 20.54 46.73 9.36
C LEU A 174 20.92 47.76 10.45
N PRO A 175 21.34 47.38 11.67
CA PRO A 175 21.79 48.35 12.67
C PRO A 175 23.00 49.18 12.20
N SER A 176 23.99 48.53 11.57
CA SER A 176 25.19 49.22 11.05
C SER A 176 24.85 50.16 9.90
N ALA A 177 23.95 49.76 9.00
CA ALA A 177 23.47 50.62 7.92
C ALA A 177 22.69 51.84 8.46
N ILE A 178 21.83 51.63 9.45
CA ILE A 178 21.08 52.69 10.15
C ILE A 178 22.06 53.67 10.83
N GLU A 179 23.08 53.17 11.53
CA GLU A 179 24.09 54.00 12.19
C GLU A 179 24.88 54.85 11.19
N SER A 180 25.27 54.27 10.04
CA SER A 180 25.93 55.03 8.98
C SER A 180 25.06 56.15 8.40
N ILE A 181 23.75 55.92 8.25
CA ILE A 181 22.80 56.95 7.79
C ILE A 181 22.67 58.05 8.85
N ALA A 182 22.56 57.69 10.14
CA ALA A 182 22.48 58.66 11.23
C ALA A 182 23.72 59.56 11.31
N VAL A 183 24.92 58.97 11.21
CA VAL A 183 26.19 59.71 11.18
C VAL A 183 26.27 60.64 9.97
N LEU A 184 25.88 60.16 8.78
CA LEU A 184 25.85 60.99 7.57
C LEU A 184 24.89 62.18 7.73
N ASN A 185 23.74 61.94 8.38
CA ASN A 185 22.75 62.97 8.64
C ASN A 185 23.29 64.04 9.60
N ASP A 186 24.03 63.66 10.63
CA ASP A 186 24.67 64.59 11.59
C ASP A 186 25.75 65.47 10.91
N ILE A 187 26.55 64.89 10.00
CA ILE A 187 27.53 65.62 9.19
C ILE A 187 26.84 66.62 8.24
N MET A 188 25.72 66.24 7.64
CA MET A 188 24.93 67.17 6.81
C MET A 188 24.28 68.28 7.62
N ALA A 189 23.83 68.00 8.85
CA ALA A 189 23.24 68.97 9.77
C ALA A 189 24.20 70.11 10.09
N THR A 190 25.45 69.76 10.38
CA THR A 190 26.52 70.70 10.71
C THR A 190 26.96 71.53 9.51
N GLY A 191 26.91 70.99 8.29
CA GLY A 191 27.24 71.72 7.05
C GLY A 191 26.13 72.64 6.50
N LEU A 192 24.87 72.46 6.92
CA LEU A 192 23.69 73.17 6.38
C LEU A 192 23.10 74.23 7.33
N GLN A 193 23.86 74.67 8.34
CA GLN A 193 23.49 75.75 9.26
C GLN A 193 23.12 77.03 8.49
N GLY A 194 21.82 77.23 8.22
CA GLY A 194 21.29 78.39 7.49
C GLY A 194 20.16 78.12 6.50
N LYS A 195 19.81 76.85 6.18
CA LYS A 195 18.69 76.51 5.29
C LYS A 195 17.54 75.80 6.03
N PRO A 196 16.44 76.51 6.38
CA PRO A 196 15.38 75.97 7.23
C PRO A 196 14.63 74.77 6.61
N GLY A 197 14.53 74.69 5.28
CA GLY A 197 13.90 73.55 4.61
C GLY A 197 14.73 72.25 4.64
N ALA A 198 16.06 72.35 4.70
CA ALA A 198 16.95 71.18 4.72
C ALA A 198 17.02 70.54 6.12
N LEU A 199 16.93 71.35 7.17
CA LEU A 199 16.87 70.90 8.57
C LEU A 199 15.61 70.06 8.87
N LEU A 200 14.47 70.42 8.25
CA LEU A 200 13.20 69.72 8.46
C LEU A 200 13.21 68.31 7.83
N VAL A 201 13.79 68.17 6.64
CA VAL A 201 14.02 66.86 6.00
C VAL A 201 14.99 66.00 6.82
N LEU A 202 16.01 66.63 7.40
CA LEU A 202 16.97 65.98 8.29
C LEU A 202 16.32 65.38 9.54
N GLU A 203 15.44 66.15 10.20
CA GLU A 203 14.68 65.73 11.38
C GLU A 203 13.75 64.54 11.07
N HIS A 204 13.06 64.59 9.92
CA HIS A 204 12.23 63.48 9.45
C HIS A 204 13.05 62.22 9.19
N THR A 205 14.23 62.36 8.61
CA THR A 205 15.14 61.24 8.35
C THR A 205 15.62 60.63 9.66
N GLN A 206 16.02 61.45 10.63
CA GLN A 206 16.46 60.98 11.95
C GLN A 206 15.34 60.26 12.72
N ARG A 207 14.10 60.77 12.69
CA ARG A 207 12.92 60.09 13.28
C ARG A 207 12.65 58.75 12.60
N ALA A 208 12.73 58.67 11.28
CA ALA A 208 12.50 57.42 10.54
C ALA A 208 13.56 56.36 10.91
N THR A 209 14.82 56.76 11.06
CA THR A 209 15.92 55.90 11.49
C THR A 209 15.71 55.36 12.91
N GLN A 210 15.28 56.20 13.86
CA GLN A 210 14.94 55.77 15.22
C GLN A 210 13.74 54.82 15.25
N ALA A 211 12.69 55.08 14.45
CA ALA A 211 11.54 54.20 14.36
C ALA A 211 11.91 52.82 13.80
N MET A 212 12.80 52.74 12.80
CA MET A 212 13.32 51.47 12.27
C MET A 212 14.11 50.69 13.32
N LEU A 213 14.97 51.34 14.11
CA LEU A 213 15.69 50.68 15.21
C LEU A 213 14.74 50.11 16.27
N GLN A 214 13.71 50.87 16.64
CA GLN A 214 12.71 50.40 17.59
C GLN A 214 11.90 49.20 17.05
N ALA A 215 11.53 49.22 15.77
CA ALA A 215 10.85 48.10 15.12
C ALA A 215 11.74 46.84 15.01
N LEU A 216 13.04 47.02 14.75
CA LEU A 216 13.99 45.90 14.78
C LEU A 216 14.15 45.33 16.20
N HIS A 217 14.18 46.20 17.21
CA HIS A 217 14.30 45.77 18.60
C HIS A 217 13.00 45.12 19.14
N SER A 218 11.83 45.47 18.61
CA SER A 218 10.58 44.77 18.95
C SER A 218 10.48 43.40 18.27
N LEU A 219 10.98 43.26 17.04
CA LEU A 219 11.17 41.96 16.38
C LEU A 219 12.11 41.03 17.18
N HIS A 220 13.12 41.57 17.84
CA HIS A 220 14.02 40.83 18.74
C HIS A 220 13.31 40.23 19.97
N LYS A 221 12.17 40.81 20.40
CA LYS A 221 11.44 40.36 21.61
C LYS A 221 10.29 39.40 21.34
N GLN A 222 9.93 39.11 20.09
CA GLN A 222 8.90 38.12 19.80
C GLN A 222 9.49 36.71 19.99
N PRO A 223 9.13 35.97 21.06
CA PRO A 223 9.49 34.57 21.13
C PRO A 223 8.83 33.86 19.96
N THR A 224 9.58 33.02 19.26
CA THR A 224 9.14 32.13 18.19
C THR A 224 8.15 31.10 18.75
N ASN A 225 6.94 31.52 19.13
CA ASN A 225 5.86 30.62 19.49
C ASN A 225 5.04 30.32 18.23
N TRP A 226 5.62 29.51 17.34
CA TRP A 226 4.84 28.83 16.31
C TRP A 226 4.32 27.53 16.95
N GLU A 227 3.24 27.65 17.72
CA GLU A 227 2.50 26.46 18.18
C GLU A 227 2.03 25.67 16.96
N HIS A 228 2.44 24.41 16.90
CA HIS A 228 1.95 23.41 15.98
C HIS A 228 0.41 23.33 16.06
N PRO A 229 -0.34 23.30 14.94
CA PRO A 229 -1.74 22.94 14.99
C PRO A 229 -1.88 21.47 15.45
N PRO A 230 -2.83 21.15 16.35
CA PRO A 230 -3.05 19.78 16.80
C PRO A 230 -3.50 18.92 15.62
N GLY A 231 -2.91 17.72 15.54
CA GLY A 231 -3.10 16.74 14.47
C GLY A 231 -4.45 16.05 14.44
#